data_AF-A0A923N9G3-F1
#
_entry.id   AF-A0A923N9G3-F1
#
_cell.length_a   1.000
_cell.length_b   1.000
_cell.length_c   1.000
_cell.angle_alpha   90.00
_cell.angle_beta   90.00
_cell.angle_gamma   90.00
#
_symmetry.space_group_name_H-M   'P 1'
#
loop_
_entity.id
_entity.type
_entity.pdbx_description
1 polymer ?
#
loop_
_entity_poly.entity_id
_entity_poly.type
_entity_poly.pdbx_seq_one_letter_code
_entity_poly.pdbx_strand_id
1 'polypeptide(L)'
;MVKVIAGILLFFGCTALGFSKASGYKNRRVELEDTLELIRLLHLDISYRKDALAKTFQRAALQKSCWFADVLQECAEGLTVQKTLGKAWQDALHKEKEGCPLLSEDVEILTDLFLGLGLSLIHI
;
A
#
# COMPACT_ATOMS: atom_id res chain seq x y z
N MET A 1 43.51 14.58 -19.15
CA MET A 1 42.64 13.39 -19.07
C MET A 1 41.81 13.34 -17.77
N VAL A 2 42.41 13.55 -16.59
CA VAL A 2 41.69 13.50 -15.28
C VAL A 2 40.48 14.45 -15.20
N LYS A 3 40.58 15.68 -15.73
CA LYS A 3 39.47 16.65 -15.75
C LYS A 3 38.26 16.19 -16.56
N VAL A 4 38.48 15.43 -17.63
CA VAL A 4 37.40 14.90 -18.49
C VAL A 4 36.70 13.73 -17.79
N ILE A 5 37.47 12.85 -17.14
CA ILE A 5 36.93 11.73 -16.35
C ILE A 5 36.11 12.25 -15.16
N ALA A 6 36.58 13.28 -14.46
CA ALA A 6 35.85 13.92 -13.38
C ALA A 6 34.53 14.56 -13.85
N GLY A 7 34.54 15.22 -15.02
CA GLY A 7 33.33 15.77 -15.63
C GLY A 7 32.31 14.70 -15.99
N ILE A 8 32.76 13.56 -16.54
CA ILE A 8 31.90 12.42 -16.88
C ILE A 8 31.29 11.79 -15.62
N LEU A 9 32.09 11.58 -14.57
CA LEU A 9 31.59 11.03 -13.29
C LEU A 9 30.55 11.93 -12.62
N LEU A 10 30.75 13.26 -12.66
CA LEU A 10 29.76 14.21 -12.15
C LEU A 10 28.46 14.15 -12.95
N PHE A 11 28.54 14.07 -14.28
CA PHE A 11 27.36 13.97 -15.13
C PHE A 11 26.56 12.70 -14.83
N PHE A 12 27.20 11.53 -14.80
CA PHE A 12 26.54 10.27 -14.46
C PHE A 12 25.99 10.24 -13.03
N GLY A 13 26.70 10.83 -12.06
CA GLY A 13 26.23 10.94 -10.68
C GLY A 13 24.94 11.76 -10.58
N CYS A 14 24.90 12.94 -11.22
CA CYS A 14 23.71 13.77 -11.26
C CYS A 14 22.54 13.09 -11.99
N THR A 15 22.80 12.39 -13.09
CA THR A 15 21.78 11.61 -13.81
C THR A 15 21.25 10.46 -12.98
N ALA A 16 22.10 9.71 -12.28
CA ALA A 16 21.69 8.61 -11.42
C ALA A 16 20.84 9.09 -10.23
N LEU A 17 21.20 10.23 -9.62
CA LEU A 17 20.41 10.86 -8.56
C LEU A 17 19.05 11.34 -9.08
N GLY A 18 19.03 11.99 -10.24
CA GLY A 18 17.80 12.43 -10.89
C GLY A 18 16.88 11.26 -11.25
N PHE A 19 17.44 10.17 -11.79
CA PHE A 19 16.71 8.96 -12.16
C PHE A 19 16.16 8.24 -10.94
N SER A 20 16.98 8.07 -9.88
CA SER A 20 16.55 7.46 -8.62
C SER A 20 15.36 8.22 -8.00
N LYS A 21 15.47 9.54 -7.94
CA LYS A 21 14.39 10.40 -7.42
C LYS A 21 13.12 10.32 -8.29
N ALA A 22 13.27 10.37 -9.61
CA ALA A 22 12.13 10.25 -10.54
C ALA A 22 11.45 8.87 -10.46
N SER A 23 12.23 7.80 -10.31
CA SER A 23 11.71 6.45 -10.12
C SER A 23 10.89 6.32 -8.85
N GLY A 24 11.33 6.92 -7.74
CA GLY A 24 10.57 6.97 -6.49
C GLY A 24 9.22 7.67 -6.64
N TYR A 25 9.18 8.83 -7.30
CA TYR A 25 7.91 9.54 -7.57
C TYR A 25 6.96 8.73 -8.45
N LYS A 26 7.48 8.06 -9.47
CA LYS A 26 6.68 7.21 -10.35
C LYS A 26 6.08 6.04 -9.57
N ASN A 27 6.90 5.33 -8.78
CA ASN A 27 6.44 4.18 -8.00
C ASN A 27 5.38 4.59 -6.97
N ARG A 28 5.60 5.68 -6.21
CA ARG A 28 4.61 6.20 -5.27
C ARG A 28 3.29 6.53 -5.96
N ARG A 29 3.35 7.19 -7.12
CA ARG A 29 2.14 7.57 -7.86
C ARG A 29 1.36 6.35 -8.33
N VAL A 30 2.04 5.36 -8.92
CA VAL A 30 1.39 4.11 -9.37
C VAL A 30 0.77 3.39 -8.18
N GLU A 31 1.47 3.30 -7.04
CA GLU A 31 0.94 2.68 -5.83
C GLU A 31 -0.32 3.39 -5.32
N LEU A 32 -0.34 4.73 -5.31
CA LEU A 32 -1.52 5.49 -4.89
C LEU A 32 -2.71 5.29 -5.84
N GLU A 33 -2.46 5.22 -7.16
CA GLU A 33 -3.49 4.95 -8.16
C GLU A 33 -4.07 3.53 -7.96
N ASP A 34 -3.22 2.52 -7.80
CA ASP A 34 -3.63 1.13 -7.54
C ASP A 34 -4.35 0.98 -6.19
N THR A 35 -3.85 1.64 -5.13
CA THR A 35 -4.49 1.69 -3.80
C THR A 35 -5.90 2.27 -3.89
N LEU A 36 -6.07 3.38 -4.62
CA LEU A 36 -7.37 4.01 -4.79
C LEU A 36 -8.36 3.11 -5.53
N GLU A 37 -7.89 2.39 -6.56
CA GLU A 37 -8.71 1.39 -7.26
C GLU A 37 -9.12 0.24 -6.34
N LEU A 38 -8.19 -0.29 -5.55
CA LEU A 38 -8.49 -1.35 -4.58
C LEU A 38 -9.47 -0.90 -3.50
N ILE A 39 -9.34 0.33 -2.98
CA ILE A 39 -10.30 0.89 -2.01
C ILE A 39 -11.70 0.99 -2.62
N ARG A 40 -11.83 1.39 -3.90
CA ARG A 40 -13.13 1.44 -4.58
C ARG A 40 -13.75 0.05 -4.73
N LEU A 41 -12.94 -0.96 -5.05
CA LEU A 41 -13.40 -2.36 -5.13
C LEU A 41 -13.84 -2.88 -3.75
N LEU A 42 -13.08 -2.60 -2.70
CA LEU A 42 -13.45 -2.92 -1.33
C LEU A 42 -14.75 -2.25 -0.91
N HIS A 43 -14.93 -0.97 -1.21
CA HIS A 43 -16.16 -0.26 -0.91
C HIS A 43 -17.37 -0.90 -1.60
N LEU A 44 -17.24 -1.30 -2.87
CA LEU A 44 -18.28 -2.01 -3.60
C LEU A 44 -18.57 -3.37 -2.96
N ASP A 45 -17.55 -4.18 -2.70
CA ASP A 45 -17.75 -5.51 -2.14
C ASP A 45 -18.31 -5.45 -0.72
N ILE A 46 -17.87 -4.53 0.14
CA ILE A 46 -18.43 -4.34 1.49
C ILE A 46 -19.89 -3.84 1.42
N SER A 47 -20.20 -2.92 0.51
CA SER A 47 -21.55 -2.35 0.42
C SER A 47 -22.58 -3.33 -0.14
N TYR A 48 -22.17 -4.20 -1.07
CA TYR A 48 -23.10 -5.05 -1.83
C TYR A 48 -23.00 -6.54 -1.48
N ARG A 49 -21.88 -7.02 -0.94
CA ARG A 49 -21.69 -8.41 -0.54
C ARG A 49 -21.57 -8.51 0.96
N LYS A 50 -22.48 -9.28 1.58
CA LYS A 50 -22.40 -9.67 3.00
C LYS A 50 -21.34 -10.76 3.25
N ASP A 51 -20.23 -10.71 2.52
CA ASP A 51 -19.09 -11.61 2.70
C ASP A 51 -18.32 -11.21 3.98
N ALA A 52 -17.68 -12.18 4.64
CA ALA A 52 -16.80 -11.88 5.78
C ALA A 52 -15.63 -10.99 5.33
N LEU A 53 -15.26 -9.99 6.15
CA LEU A 53 -14.25 -8.98 5.82
C LEU A 53 -12.91 -9.59 5.35
N ALA A 54 -12.48 -10.68 5.98
CA ALA A 54 -11.28 -11.42 5.59
C ALA A 54 -11.32 -11.89 4.13
N LYS A 55 -12.47 -12.41 3.68
CA LYS A 55 -12.65 -12.89 2.30
C LYS A 55 -12.70 -11.75 1.30
N THR A 56 -13.28 -10.62 1.70
CA THR A 56 -13.31 -9.40 0.89
C THR A 56 -11.90 -8.84 0.70
N PHE A 57 -11.09 -8.79 1.76
CA PHE A 57 -9.69 -8.36 1.68
C PHE A 57 -8.85 -9.29 0.80
N GLN A 58 -8.99 -10.60 0.98
CA GLN A 58 -8.30 -11.58 0.13
C GLN A 58 -8.68 -11.44 -1.35
N ARG A 59 -9.97 -11.22 -1.66
CA ARG A 59 -10.41 -11.04 -3.05
C ARG A 59 -9.86 -9.74 -3.66
N ALA A 60 -9.84 -8.66 -2.90
CA ALA A 60 -9.30 -7.38 -3.34
C ALA A 60 -7.79 -7.48 -3.57
N ALA A 61 -7.04 -8.13 -2.67
CA ALA A 61 -5.61 -8.37 -2.82
C ALA A 61 -5.25 -9.08 -4.13
N LEU A 62 -6.10 -9.98 -4.62
CA LEU A 62 -5.87 -10.69 -5.89
C LEU A 62 -6.07 -9.82 -7.15
N GLN A 63 -6.61 -8.61 -7.04
CA GLN A 63 -6.93 -7.77 -8.21
C GLN A 63 -5.72 -7.02 -8.77
N LYS A 64 -4.71 -6.76 -7.93
CA LYS A 64 -3.55 -5.94 -8.27
C LYS A 64 -2.30 -6.50 -7.61
N SER A 65 -1.17 -6.36 -8.28
CA SER A 65 0.15 -6.63 -7.71
C SER A 65 0.78 -5.31 -7.25
N CYS A 66 0.48 -4.89 -6.03
CA CYS A 66 0.94 -3.64 -5.43
C CYS A 66 1.12 -3.81 -3.92
N TRP A 67 1.88 -2.93 -3.28
CA TRP A 67 2.17 -3.03 -1.84
C TRP A 67 0.89 -3.09 -1.00
N PHE A 68 -0.12 -2.30 -1.37
CA PHE A 68 -1.39 -2.28 -0.67
C PHE A 68 -2.17 -3.61 -0.78
N ALA A 69 -2.03 -4.32 -1.91
CA ALA A 69 -2.61 -5.66 -2.05
C ALA A 69 -1.96 -6.66 -1.09
N ASP A 70 -0.64 -6.58 -0.90
CA ASP A 70 0.09 -7.42 0.05
C ASP A 70 -0.36 -7.12 1.49
N VAL A 71 -0.53 -5.85 1.84
CA VAL A 71 -1.09 -5.44 3.15
C VAL A 71 -2.50 -6.01 3.36
N LEU A 72 -3.37 -5.99 2.34
CA LEU A 72 -4.71 -6.56 2.43
C LEU A 72 -4.68 -8.08 2.61
N GLN A 73 -3.78 -8.77 1.93
CA GLN A 73 -3.60 -10.22 2.05
C GLN A 73 -3.18 -10.60 3.48
N GLU A 74 -2.17 -9.92 4.02
CA GLU A 74 -1.69 -10.13 5.40
C GLU A 74 -2.77 -9.78 6.44
N CYS A 75 -3.54 -8.72 6.20
CA CYS A 75 -4.65 -8.35 7.05
C CYS A 75 -5.75 -9.42 7.03
N ALA A 76 -6.08 -9.97 5.86
CA ALA A 76 -7.03 -11.07 5.71
C ALA A 76 -6.58 -12.30 6.50
N GLU A 77 -5.31 -12.68 6.40
CA GLU A 77 -4.73 -13.78 7.16
C GLU A 77 -4.85 -13.54 8.67
N GLY A 78 -4.50 -12.33 9.14
CA GLY A 78 -4.68 -11.94 10.54
C GLY A 78 -6.12 -12.11 11.03
N LEU A 79 -7.10 -11.71 10.21
CA LEU A 79 -8.52 -11.84 10.52
C LEU A 79 -8.98 -13.31 10.55
N THR A 80 -8.45 -14.19 9.69
CA THR A 80 -8.80 -15.63 9.73
C THR A 80 -8.33 -16.33 11.00
N VAL A 81 -7.25 -15.85 11.63
CA VAL A 81 -6.75 -16.32 12.94
C VAL A 81 -7.41 -15.56 14.10
N GLN A 82 -8.57 -14.95 13.87
CA GLN A 82 -9.38 -14.24 14.88
C GLN A 82 -8.69 -13.04 15.55
N LYS A 83 -7.71 -12.40 14.90
CA LYS A 83 -7.21 -11.10 15.38
C LYS A 83 -8.28 -10.03 15.17
N THR A 84 -8.26 -8.98 16.00
CA THR A 84 -9.07 -7.78 15.75
C THR A 84 -8.58 -7.08 14.47
N LEU A 85 -9.47 -6.41 13.76
CA LEU A 85 -9.13 -5.67 12.53
C LEU A 85 -7.95 -4.72 12.75
N GLY A 86 -7.99 -3.92 13.82
CA GLY A 86 -6.91 -2.99 14.11
C GLY A 86 -5.56 -3.67 14.35
N LYS A 87 -5.56 -4.84 15.01
CA LYS A 87 -4.31 -5.58 15.25
C LYS A 87 -3.80 -6.27 13.99
N ALA A 88 -4.69 -6.88 13.20
CA ALA A 88 -4.35 -7.47 11.91
C ALA A 88 -3.79 -6.41 10.94
N TRP A 89 -4.39 -5.22 10.90
CA TRP A 89 -3.94 -4.08 10.10
C TRP A 89 -2.54 -3.59 10.51
N GLN A 90 -2.32 -3.36 11.80
CA GLN A 90 -1.01 -2.92 12.30
C GLN A 90 0.09 -3.95 12.04
N ASP A 91 -0.20 -5.23 12.24
CA ASP A 91 0.75 -6.30 11.98
C ASP A 91 1.09 -6.38 10.47
N ALA A 92 0.10 -6.21 9.59
CA ALA A 92 0.29 -6.18 8.14
C ALA A 92 1.16 -4.99 7.69
N LEU A 93 0.85 -3.77 8.17
CA LEU A 93 1.67 -2.59 7.88
C LEU A 93 3.10 -2.73 8.39
N HIS A 94 3.30 -3.39 9.54
CA HIS A 94 4.63 -3.64 10.07
C HIS A 94 5.42 -4.63 9.22
N LYS A 95 4.76 -5.70 8.74
CA LYS A 95 5.38 -6.72 7.91
C LYS A 95 5.82 -6.16 6.55
N GLU A 96 4.96 -5.37 5.92
CA GLU A 96 5.20 -4.83 4.57
C GLU A 96 5.94 -3.47 4.57
N LYS A 97 6.44 -3.02 5.72
CA LYS A 97 7.04 -1.68 5.88
C LYS A 97 8.19 -1.41 4.90
N GLU A 98 9.07 -2.39 4.68
CA GLU A 98 10.26 -2.24 3.84
C GLU A 98 9.92 -2.09 2.35
N GLY A 99 8.76 -2.59 1.92
CA GLY A 99 8.28 -2.49 0.54
C GLY A 99 7.46 -1.22 0.24
N CYS A 100 7.16 -0.41 1.25
CA CYS A 100 6.20 0.69 1.13
C CYS A 100 6.76 1.86 0.29
N PRO A 101 6.17 2.19 -0.87
CA PRO A 101 6.59 3.34 -1.66
C PRO A 101 5.86 4.64 -1.25
N LEU A 102 4.95 4.56 -0.26
CA LEU A 102 4.13 5.68 0.19
C LEU A 102 4.80 6.48 1.31
N LEU A 103 4.34 7.72 1.51
CA LEU A 103 4.77 8.53 2.65
C LEU A 103 4.02 8.10 3.92
N SER A 104 4.59 8.40 5.09
CA SER A 104 3.94 8.12 6.37
C SER A 104 2.54 8.74 6.46
N GLU A 105 2.37 9.96 5.95
CA GLU A 105 1.08 10.67 5.88
C GLU A 105 0.03 9.89 5.07
N ASP A 106 0.44 9.28 3.94
CA ASP A 106 -0.46 8.46 3.12
C ASP A 106 -0.91 7.21 3.90
N VAL A 107 0.02 6.57 4.62
CA VAL A 107 -0.25 5.36 5.43
C VAL A 107 -1.15 5.66 6.64
N GLU A 108 -1.00 6.84 7.25
CA GLU A 108 -1.88 7.32 8.32
C GLU A 108 -3.31 7.50 7.80
N ILE A 109 -3.48 8.18 6.65
CA ILE A 109 -4.80 8.34 6.02
C ILE A 109 -5.44 6.98 5.71
N LEU A 110 -4.66 6.03 5.17
CA LEU A 110 -5.15 4.68 4.90
C LEU A 110 -5.57 3.97 6.20
N THR A 111 -4.81 4.14 7.27
CA THR A 111 -5.13 3.55 8.58
C THR A 111 -6.44 4.11 9.13
N ASP A 112 -6.62 5.42 9.08
CA ASP A 112 -7.86 6.08 9.51
C ASP A 112 -9.06 5.60 8.69
N LEU A 113 -8.89 5.46 7.37
CA LEU A 113 -9.94 4.98 6.48
C LEU A 113 -10.34 3.53 6.82
N PHE A 114 -9.39 2.63 7.07
CA PHE A 114 -9.69 1.22 7.36
C PHE A 114 -10.25 0.99 8.75
N LEU A 115 -9.73 1.69 9.76
CA LEU A 115 -10.30 1.66 11.10
C LEU A 115 -11.71 2.28 11.11
N GLY A 116 -11.92 3.35 10.33
CA GLY A 116 -13.22 3.94 10.09
C GLY A 116 -14.22 2.98 9.45
N LEU A 117 -13.80 2.25 8.41
CA LEU A 117 -14.62 1.21 7.76
C LEU A 117 -15.03 0.12 8.76
N GLY A 118 -14.12 -0.30 9.63
CA GLY A 118 -14.40 -1.27 10.70
C GLY A 118 -15.44 -0.79 11.73
N LEU A 119 -15.45 0.51 12.05
CA LEU A 119 -16.43 1.10 12.97
C LEU A 119 -17.84 1.19 12.34
N SER A 120 -17.93 1.50 11.05
CA SER A 120 -19.22 1.51 10.33
C SER A 120 -19.84 0.11 10.18
N LEU A 121 -19.04 -0.96 10.16
CA LEU A 121 -19.51 -2.35 10.14
C LEU A 121 -20.10 -2.82 11.47
N ILE A 122 -19.83 -2.15 12.60
CA ILE A 122 -20.40 -2.50 13.92
C ILE A 122 -21.86 -2.00 14.04
N HIS A 123 -22.28 -1.08 13.16
CA HIS A 123 -23.61 -0.48 13.17
C HIS A 123 -24.59 -1.05 12.12
N ILE A 124 -24.21 -2.11 11.40
CA ILE A 124 -25.05 -2.83 10.42
C ILE A 124 -25.20 -4.28 10.88
#